data_AF-A0A916RUQ5-F1
#
_entry.id   AF-A0A916RUQ5-F1
#
_cell.length_a   1.000
_cell.length_b   1.000
_cell.length_c   1.000
_cell.angle_alpha   90.00
_cell.angle_beta   90.00
_cell.angle_gamma   90.00
#
_symmetry.space_group_name_H-M   'P 1'
#
loop_
_entity.id
_entity.type
_entity.pdbx_description
1 polymer ?
#
loop_
_entity_poly.entity_id
_entity_poly.type
_entity_poly.pdbx_seq_one_letter_code
_entity_poly.pdbx_strand_id
1 'polypeptide(L)'
;MLRKIMMSLLFVLICIGFPVTYAEDNKQIEILNIEMNQVIKTIPNDNKIQVETVKLLKEINGIVKAFRPVPNKGHMIKIPLEPTFHLENKWINAIINEVIVIVPEEEEPFLLLFDDENNSYFFTLEISTDSLLKLLGFTSRENHARAVSSSFSFEIIQDDQ
;
A
#
# COMPACT_ATOMS: atom_id res chain seq x y z
N MET A 1 39.56 -11.74 43.56
CA MET A 1 38.40 -10.87 43.23
C MET A 1 38.58 -10.08 41.93
N LEU A 2 39.82 -9.72 41.56
CA LEU A 2 40.16 -8.98 40.33
C LEU A 2 39.67 -9.64 39.01
N ARG A 3 39.74 -10.97 38.87
CA ARG A 3 39.27 -11.68 37.66
C ARG A 3 37.76 -11.51 37.40
N LYS A 4 36.95 -11.41 38.46
CA LYS A 4 35.49 -11.23 38.36
C LYS A 4 35.15 -9.78 37.98
N ILE A 5 35.93 -8.83 38.50
CA ILE A 5 35.83 -7.40 38.15
C ILE A 5 36.21 -7.18 36.68
N MET A 6 37.28 -7.83 36.21
CA MET A 6 37.71 -7.75 34.81
C MET A 6 36.65 -8.32 33.85
N MET A 7 36.03 -9.44 34.20
CA MET A 7 34.95 -10.02 33.39
C MET A 7 33.70 -9.13 33.39
N SER A 8 33.37 -8.52 34.53
CA SER A 8 32.27 -7.55 34.61
C SER A 8 32.54 -6.30 33.77
N LEU A 9 33.77 -5.81 33.74
CA LEU A 9 34.15 -4.63 32.97
C LEU A 9 34.11 -4.90 31.45
N LEU A 10 34.56 -6.09 31.04
CA LEU A 10 34.47 -6.53 29.65
C LEU A 10 33.01 -6.64 29.17
N PHE A 11 32.12 -7.14 30.03
CA PHE A 11 30.70 -7.26 29.72
C PHE A 11 30.02 -5.88 29.56
N VAL A 12 30.33 -4.93 30.45
CA VAL A 12 29.81 -3.56 30.36
C VAL A 12 30.30 -2.85 29.09
N LEU A 13 31.55 -3.07 28.68
CA LEU A 13 32.09 -2.48 27.45
C LEU A 13 31.37 -3.01 26.19
N ILE A 14 30.96 -4.28 26.18
CA ILE A 14 30.19 -4.88 25.10
C ILE A 14 28.77 -4.29 25.04
N CYS A 15 28.12 -4.06 26.17
CA CYS A 15 26.75 -3.53 26.22
C CYS A 15 26.63 -2.08 25.70
N ILE A 16 27.69 -1.27 25.79
CA ILE A 16 27.68 0.14 25.36
C ILE A 16 27.98 0.28 23.85
N GLY A 17 28.52 -0.77 23.22
CA GLY A 17 28.96 -0.75 21.82
C GLY A 17 27.86 -0.99 20.78
N PHE A 18 26.61 -1.27 21.20
CA PHE A 18 25.52 -1.44 20.25
C PHE A 18 24.98 -0.05 19.83
N PRO A 19 25.09 0.34 18.55
CA PRO A 19 24.41 1.53 18.09
C PRO A 19 22.90 1.32 18.28
N VAL A 20 22.26 2.24 19.00
CA VAL A 20 20.79 2.33 19.01
C VAL A 20 20.39 2.80 17.61
N THR A 21 20.05 1.86 16.74
CA THR A 21 19.40 2.18 15.48
C THR A 21 17.95 2.48 15.80
N TYR A 22 17.54 3.73 15.67
CA TYR A 22 16.13 4.05 15.51
C TYR A 22 15.72 3.43 14.17
N ALA A 23 14.85 2.42 14.20
CA ALA A 23 14.18 1.97 13.00
C ALA A 23 13.36 3.16 12.51
N GLU A 24 13.89 3.89 11.51
CA GLU A 24 13.08 4.82 10.76
C GLU A 24 12.06 3.93 10.05
N ASP A 25 10.80 4.05 10.47
CA ASP A 25 9.72 3.26 9.91
C ASP A 25 9.79 3.38 8.40
N ASN A 26 9.62 2.25 7.70
CA ASN A 26 9.82 2.20 6.26
C ASN A 26 8.78 3.12 5.58
N LYS A 27 9.13 4.40 5.38
CA LYS A 27 8.31 5.41 4.70
C LYS A 27 8.22 5.14 3.19
N GLN A 28 8.37 3.91 2.74
CA GLN A 28 8.19 3.57 1.34
C GLN A 28 6.77 3.08 1.12
N ILE A 29 6.26 3.37 -0.06
CA ILE A 29 5.01 2.80 -0.53
C ILE A 29 5.33 1.46 -1.16
N GLU A 30 4.57 0.45 -0.77
CA GLU A 30 4.71 -0.90 -1.29
C GLU A 30 3.52 -1.23 -2.19
N ILE A 31 3.82 -1.72 -3.38
CA ILE A 31 2.82 -2.18 -4.33
C ILE A 31 2.93 -3.70 -4.39
N LEU A 32 1.86 -4.36 -3.97
CA LEU A 32 1.74 -5.80 -3.95
C LEU A 32 0.81 -6.26 -5.07
N ASN A 33 1.23 -7.27 -5.82
CA ASN A 33 0.35 -8.00 -6.72
C ASN A 33 -0.39 -9.09 -5.92
N ILE A 34 -1.72 -9.07 -5.97
CA ILE A 34 -2.57 -9.92 -5.13
C ILE A 34 -2.45 -11.40 -5.54
N GLU A 35 -2.40 -11.66 -6.84
CA GLU A 35 -2.35 -13.03 -7.38
C GLU A 35 -1.01 -13.71 -7.05
N MET A 36 0.10 -12.98 -7.17
CA MET A 36 1.44 -13.47 -6.83
C MET A 36 1.73 -13.42 -5.33
N ASN A 37 0.93 -12.67 -4.56
CA ASN A 37 1.15 -12.38 -3.14
C ASN A 37 2.56 -11.85 -2.83
N GLN A 38 3.04 -10.90 -3.65
CA GLN A 38 4.40 -10.38 -3.59
C GLN A 38 4.44 -8.87 -3.84
N VAL A 39 5.33 -8.18 -3.12
CA VAL A 39 5.68 -6.78 -3.40
C VAL A 39 6.44 -6.73 -4.72
N ILE A 40 5.85 -6.09 -5.72
CA ILE A 40 6.40 -5.96 -7.09
C ILE A 40 7.12 -4.64 -7.30
N LYS A 41 6.85 -3.64 -6.46
CA LYS A 41 7.45 -2.31 -6.57
C LYS A 41 7.43 -1.62 -5.21
N THR A 42 8.50 -0.90 -4.93
CA THR A 42 8.63 -0.05 -3.76
C THR A 42 9.07 1.34 -4.22
N ILE A 43 8.42 2.38 -3.72
CA ILE A 43 8.70 3.76 -4.13
C ILE A 43 8.81 4.69 -2.92
N PRO A 44 9.54 5.81 -3.04
CA PRO A 44 9.54 6.83 -2.00
C PRO A 44 8.14 7.41 -1.79
N ASN A 45 7.76 7.61 -0.53
CA ASN A 45 6.52 8.27 -0.17
C ASN A 45 6.72 9.78 -0.16
N ASP A 46 6.31 10.43 -1.25
CA ASP A 46 6.44 11.88 -1.41
C ASP A 46 5.19 12.65 -0.95
N ASN A 47 5.35 13.96 -0.78
CA ASN A 47 4.26 14.82 -0.33
C ASN A 47 3.08 14.87 -1.33
N LYS A 48 3.30 14.64 -2.63
CA LYS A 48 2.20 14.65 -3.61
C LYS A 48 1.30 13.43 -3.42
N ILE A 49 1.91 12.27 -3.17
CA ILE A 49 1.18 11.03 -2.87
C ILE A 49 0.44 11.15 -1.54
N GLN A 50 1.07 11.72 -0.51
CA GLN A 50 0.41 11.99 0.78
C GLN A 50 -0.83 12.87 0.61
N VAL A 51 -0.70 14.01 -0.08
CA VAL A 51 -1.81 14.93 -0.32
C VAL A 51 -2.94 14.25 -1.09
N GLU A 52 -2.63 13.45 -2.11
CA GLU A 52 -3.66 12.76 -2.89
C GLU A 52 -4.34 11.65 -2.08
N THR A 53 -3.58 10.93 -1.25
CA THR A 53 -4.11 9.90 -0.35
C THR A 53 -5.08 10.51 0.66
N VAL A 54 -4.73 11.65 1.26
CA VAL A 54 -5.60 12.38 2.19
C VAL A 54 -6.88 12.87 1.52
N LYS A 55 -6.86 13.23 0.22
CA LYS A 55 -8.09 13.54 -0.51
C LYS A 55 -9.01 12.32 -0.60
N LEU A 56 -8.48 11.15 -0.95
CA LEU A 56 -9.27 9.91 -1.00
C LEU A 56 -9.93 9.63 0.36
N LEU A 57 -9.20 9.79 1.47
CA LEU A 57 -9.75 9.59 2.82
C LEU A 57 -10.94 10.50 3.15
N LYS A 58 -10.94 11.73 2.63
CA LYS A 58 -12.04 12.69 2.85
C LYS A 58 -13.29 12.37 2.03
N GLU A 59 -13.14 11.61 0.95
CA GLU A 59 -14.20 11.23 0.00
C GLU A 59 -14.71 9.80 0.24
N ILE A 60 -14.46 9.24 1.44
CA ILE A 60 -15.10 8.01 1.89
C ILE A 60 -16.62 8.23 1.88
N ASN A 61 -17.36 7.30 1.27
CA ASN A 61 -18.81 7.39 1.11
C ASN A 61 -19.59 6.21 1.71
N GLY A 62 -18.89 5.21 2.26
CA GLY A 62 -19.52 4.01 2.78
C GLY A 62 -18.54 2.99 3.33
N ILE A 63 -19.10 1.92 3.87
CA ILE A 63 -18.37 0.74 4.34
C ILE A 63 -18.49 -0.37 3.30
N VAL A 64 -17.42 -1.16 3.14
CA VAL A 64 -17.48 -2.36 2.30
C VAL A 64 -18.38 -3.40 2.98
N LYS A 65 -19.32 -3.98 2.22
CA LYS A 65 -20.31 -4.95 2.73
C LYS A 65 -19.94 -6.42 2.42
N ALA A 66 -18.86 -6.63 1.67
CA ALA A 66 -18.41 -7.96 1.31
C ALA A 66 -17.87 -8.71 2.54
N PHE A 67 -18.26 -9.98 2.70
CA PHE A 67 -17.74 -10.83 3.78
C PHE A 67 -16.26 -11.15 3.62
N ARG A 68 -15.79 -11.27 2.36
CA ARG A 68 -14.39 -11.44 1.99
C ARG A 68 -14.01 -10.29 1.06
N PRO A 69 -13.58 -9.15 1.60
CA PRO A 69 -13.37 -7.94 0.80
C PRO A 69 -12.13 -8.01 -0.10
N VAL A 70 -11.11 -8.79 0.28
CA VAL A 70 -9.88 -8.91 -0.53
C VAL A 70 -10.15 -9.76 -1.79
N PRO A 71 -9.94 -9.20 -3.00
CA PRO A 71 -10.16 -9.92 -4.26
C PRO A 71 -9.05 -10.95 -4.51
N ASN A 72 -9.20 -11.78 -5.54
CA ASN A 72 -8.17 -12.76 -5.94
C ASN A 72 -7.11 -12.16 -6.89
N LYS A 73 -7.43 -11.05 -7.55
CA LYS A 73 -6.59 -10.39 -8.56
C LYS A 73 -6.63 -8.88 -8.40
N GLY A 74 -5.57 -8.22 -8.85
CA GLY A 74 -5.38 -6.79 -8.74
C GLY A 74 -4.14 -6.43 -7.94
N HIS A 75 -4.13 -5.20 -7.41
CA HIS A 75 -3.01 -4.64 -6.66
C HIS A 75 -3.45 -4.12 -5.30
N MET A 76 -2.59 -4.27 -4.30
CA MET A 76 -2.68 -3.54 -3.03
C MET A 76 -1.55 -2.54 -2.96
N ILE A 77 -1.87 -1.31 -2.59
CA ILE A 77 -0.91 -0.22 -2.50
C ILE A 77 -0.89 0.24 -1.06
N LYS A 78 0.14 -0.16 -0.32
CA LYS A 78 0.36 0.21 1.09
C LYS A 78 1.07 1.55 1.16
N ILE A 79 0.41 2.52 1.76
CA ILE A 79 0.85 3.91 1.89
C ILE A 79 0.86 4.27 3.37
N PRO A 80 2.05 4.31 4.01
CA PRO A 80 2.19 4.91 5.34
C PRO A 80 1.82 6.40 5.30
N LEU A 81 1.11 6.92 6.30
CA LEU A 81 0.80 8.34 6.42
C LEU A 81 1.78 9.02 7.36
N GLU A 82 2.50 10.01 6.84
CA GLU A 82 3.44 10.81 7.63
C GLU A 82 3.27 12.30 7.27
N PRO A 83 2.71 13.12 8.18
CA PRO A 83 2.20 12.74 9.50
C PRO A 83 0.92 11.90 9.42
N THR A 84 0.55 11.26 10.54
CA THR A 84 -0.74 10.58 10.69
C THR A 84 -1.91 11.53 10.42
N PHE A 85 -3.05 11.00 9.98
CA PHE A 85 -4.23 11.77 9.62
C PHE A 85 -5.41 11.45 10.55
N HIS A 86 -5.90 12.45 11.28
CA HIS A 86 -7.14 12.30 12.03
C HIS A 86 -8.34 12.33 11.08
N LEU A 87 -8.97 11.16 10.89
CA LEU A 87 -10.15 10.99 10.07
C LEU A 87 -11.38 10.98 10.97
N GLU A 88 -12.23 11.99 10.80
CA GLU A 88 -13.51 12.10 11.48
C GLU A 88 -14.63 12.25 10.46
N ASN A 89 -15.54 11.27 10.44
CA ASN A 89 -16.75 11.27 9.62
C ASN A 89 -17.84 10.41 10.30
N LYS A 90 -18.94 10.13 9.58
CA LYS A 90 -20.07 9.36 10.14
C LYS A 90 -19.79 7.87 10.34
N TRP A 91 -18.68 7.33 9.82
CA TRP A 91 -18.33 5.91 9.93
C TRP A 91 -17.18 5.66 10.90
N ILE A 92 -16.25 6.62 11.06
CA ILE A 92 -15.05 6.47 11.87
C ILE A 92 -14.60 7.81 12.46
N ASN A 93 -14.03 7.73 13.66
CA ASN A 93 -13.30 8.80 14.31
C ASN A 93 -12.01 8.20 14.88
N ALA A 94 -10.92 8.27 14.12
CA ALA A 94 -9.65 7.61 14.46
C ALA A 94 -8.44 8.32 13.84
N ILE A 95 -7.25 8.09 14.40
CA ILE A 95 -5.98 8.56 13.86
C ILE A 95 -5.45 7.48 12.91
N ILE A 96 -5.44 7.78 11.61
CA ILE A 96 -5.00 6.85 10.57
C ILE A 96 -3.50 7.03 10.34
N ASN A 97 -2.74 5.94 10.40
CA ASN A 97 -1.30 5.92 10.15
C ASN A 97 -0.93 5.13 8.89
N GLU A 98 -1.81 4.28 8.36
CA GLU A 98 -1.57 3.51 7.14
C GLU A 98 -2.84 3.33 6.31
N VAL A 99 -2.68 3.48 4.99
CA VAL A 99 -3.75 3.31 4.01
C VAL A 99 -3.32 2.25 3.01
N ILE A 100 -4.16 1.24 2.80
CA ILE A 100 -4.03 0.30 1.70
C ILE A 100 -5.13 0.59 0.68
N VAL A 101 -4.74 1.06 -0.50
CA VAL A 101 -5.64 1.16 -1.64
C VAL A 101 -5.68 -0.18 -2.35
N ILE A 102 -6.85 -0.80 -2.36
CA ILE A 102 -7.08 -2.08 -3.02
C ILE A 102 -7.71 -1.78 -4.38
N VAL A 103 -7.03 -2.21 -5.44
CA VAL A 103 -7.44 -1.99 -6.83
C VAL A 103 -7.67 -3.35 -7.48
N PRO A 104 -8.91 -3.88 -7.42
CA PRO A 104 -9.29 -5.10 -8.12
C PRO A 104 -9.14 -4.95 -9.64
N GLU A 105 -9.08 -6.06 -10.36
CA GLU A 105 -9.01 -6.05 -11.83
C GLU A 105 -10.37 -5.74 -12.50
N GLU A 106 -11.47 -6.17 -11.88
CA GLU A 106 -12.83 -6.11 -12.46
C GLU A 106 -13.84 -5.32 -11.60
N GLU A 107 -13.41 -4.76 -10.47
CA GLU A 107 -14.27 -4.06 -9.52
C GLU A 107 -13.71 -2.68 -9.16
N GLU A 108 -14.57 -1.84 -8.57
CA GLU A 108 -14.18 -0.51 -8.13
C GLU A 108 -13.16 -0.57 -6.98
N PRO A 109 -12.15 0.32 -6.97
CA PRO A 109 -11.20 0.43 -5.88
C PRO A 109 -11.87 0.78 -4.54
N PHE A 110 -11.27 0.29 -3.47
CA PHE A 110 -11.70 0.58 -2.10
C PHE A 110 -10.51 0.65 -1.15
N LEU A 111 -10.75 1.12 0.07
CA LEU A 111 -9.71 1.38 1.05
C LEU A 111 -9.76 0.34 2.17
N LEU A 112 -8.58 -0.04 2.64
CA LEU A 112 -8.32 -0.67 3.92
C LEU A 112 -7.46 0.29 4.74
N LEU A 113 -7.97 0.75 5.87
CA LEU A 113 -7.26 1.70 6.76
C LEU A 113 -6.79 0.98 8.02
N PHE A 114 -5.62 1.37 8.51
CA PHE A 114 -5.17 1.05 9.86
C PHE A 114 -5.08 2.32 10.69
N ASP A 115 -5.58 2.25 11.92
CA ASP A 115 -5.38 3.30 12.91
C ASP A 115 -4.09 3.09 13.72
N ASP A 116 -3.79 4.02 14.61
CA ASP A 116 -2.64 3.99 15.52
C ASP A 116 -2.68 2.85 16.54
N GLU A 117 -3.84 2.21 16.73
CA GLU A 117 -4.04 1.00 17.53
C GLU A 117 -3.99 -0.29 16.69
N ASN A 118 -3.71 -0.19 15.39
CA ASN A 118 -3.66 -1.29 14.43
C ASN A 118 -5.04 -1.99 14.22
N ASN A 119 -6.14 -1.28 14.46
CA ASN A 119 -7.47 -1.71 14.04
C ASN A 119 -7.65 -1.48 12.54
N SER A 120 -8.34 -2.40 11.86
CA SER A 120 -8.52 -2.38 10.42
C SER A 120 -9.95 -2.03 10.00
N TYR A 121 -10.10 -1.17 8.98
CA TYR A 121 -11.41 -0.72 8.49
C TYR A 121 -11.49 -0.73 6.96
N PHE A 122 -12.57 -1.28 6.39
CA PHE A 122 -12.80 -1.27 4.94
C PHE A 122 -13.84 -0.23 4.52
N PHE A 123 -13.46 0.65 3.60
CA PHE A 123 -14.30 1.76 3.14
C PHE A 123 -14.40 1.85 1.62
N THR A 124 -15.56 2.28 1.13
CA THR A 124 -15.80 2.61 -0.29
C THR A 124 -15.52 4.09 -0.55
N LEU A 125 -15.22 4.41 -1.82
CA LEU A 125 -14.92 5.77 -2.28
C LEU A 125 -16.02 6.30 -3.21
N GLU A 126 -16.19 7.62 -3.24
CA GLU A 126 -17.03 8.29 -4.24
C GLU A 126 -16.25 8.73 -5.48
N ILE A 127 -14.95 9.02 -5.30
CA ILE A 127 -14.08 9.53 -6.36
C ILE A 127 -13.15 8.44 -6.91
N SER A 128 -12.70 8.64 -8.15
CA SER A 128 -11.71 7.75 -8.79
C SER A 128 -10.34 7.83 -8.12
N THR A 129 -9.64 6.69 -8.05
CA THR A 129 -8.24 6.59 -7.60
C THR A 129 -7.22 6.92 -8.70
N ASP A 130 -7.65 7.24 -9.92
CA ASP A 130 -6.78 7.43 -11.09
C ASP A 130 -5.66 8.45 -10.86
N SER A 131 -5.95 9.55 -10.16
CA SER A 131 -4.96 10.59 -9.83
C SER A 131 -3.81 10.03 -8.98
N LEU A 132 -4.14 9.25 -7.95
CA LEU A 132 -3.15 8.58 -7.11
C LEU A 132 -2.39 7.54 -7.92
N LEU A 133 -3.09 6.68 -8.66
CA LEU A 133 -2.48 5.63 -9.49
C LEU A 133 -1.49 6.21 -10.50
N LYS A 134 -1.83 7.33 -11.13
CA LYS A 134 -0.93 8.03 -12.06
C LYS A 134 0.36 8.50 -11.37
N LEU A 135 0.29 9.03 -10.15
CA LEU A 135 1.48 9.43 -9.37
C LEU A 135 2.38 8.23 -9.05
N LEU A 136 1.78 7.07 -8.81
CA LEU A 136 2.47 5.81 -8.54
C LEU A 136 3.06 5.15 -9.81
N GLY A 137 2.78 5.72 -10.99
CA GLY A 137 3.20 5.22 -12.29
C GLY A 137 2.30 4.10 -12.84
N PHE A 138 1.09 3.96 -12.33
CA PHE A 138 0.03 3.16 -12.95
C PHE A 138 -0.73 4.03 -13.95
N THR A 139 -0.35 3.97 -15.22
CA THR A 139 -1.18 4.51 -16.30
C THR A 139 -2.23 3.48 -16.68
N SER A 140 -3.52 3.85 -16.54
CA SER A 140 -4.69 3.04 -16.93
C SER A 140 -4.47 2.32 -18.28
N ARG A 141 -4.62 0.99 -18.29
CA ARG A 141 -4.65 0.07 -19.45
C ARG A 141 -3.36 -0.18 -20.25
N GLU A 142 -2.17 -0.31 -19.65
CA GLU A 142 -1.00 -0.76 -20.44
C GLU A 142 -0.97 -2.26 -20.87
N ASN A 143 -1.97 -3.08 -20.50
CA ASN A 143 -2.03 -4.48 -20.96
C ASN A 143 -3.21 -4.86 -21.85
N HIS A 144 -4.28 -4.05 -21.94
CA HIS A 144 -5.39 -4.38 -22.87
C HIS A 144 -5.05 -4.07 -24.33
N ALA A 145 -4.22 -3.06 -24.62
CA ALA A 145 -3.83 -2.76 -26.01
C ALA A 145 -2.83 -3.79 -26.59
N ARG A 146 -2.03 -4.45 -25.74
CA ARG A 146 -1.07 -5.47 -26.18
C ARG A 146 -1.73 -6.82 -26.43
N ALA A 147 -2.71 -7.21 -25.60
CA ALA A 147 -3.47 -8.45 -25.79
C ALA A 147 -4.43 -8.41 -26.98
N VAL A 148 -5.00 -7.23 -27.31
CA VAL A 148 -5.84 -7.07 -28.50
C VAL A 148 -4.99 -7.03 -29.78
N SER A 149 -3.80 -6.42 -29.75
CA SER A 149 -2.88 -6.42 -30.90
C SER A 149 -2.33 -7.82 -31.23
N SER A 150 -2.08 -8.68 -30.23
CA SER A 150 -1.58 -10.05 -30.47
C SER A 150 -2.67 -11.01 -30.94
N SER A 151 -3.93 -10.75 -30.59
CA SER A 151 -5.06 -11.58 -31.02
C SER A 151 -5.51 -11.25 -32.45
N PHE A 152 -5.43 -9.99 -32.86
CA PHE A 152 -5.73 -9.57 -34.25
C PHE A 152 -4.69 -10.03 -35.28
N SER A 153 -3.43 -10.27 -34.89
CA SER A 153 -2.41 -10.77 -35.83
C SER A 153 -2.57 -12.26 -36.18
N PHE A 154 -3.37 -13.03 -35.41
CA PHE A 154 -3.57 -14.46 -35.66
C PHE A 154 -4.76 -14.73 -36.59
N GLU A 155 -5.75 -13.84 -36.64
CA GLU A 155 -6.97 -14.02 -37.45
C GLU A 155 -6.79 -13.68 -38.94
N ILE A 156 -5.76 -12.88 -39.30
CA ILE A 156 -5.54 -12.46 -40.71
C ILE A 156 -4.76 -13.50 -41.54
N ILE A 157 -4.20 -14.54 -40.93
CA ILE A 157 -3.35 -15.53 -41.65
C ILE A 157 -4.14 -16.77 -42.12
N GLN A 158 -5.45 -16.87 -41.84
CA GLN A 158 -6.24 -18.06 -42.19
C GLN A 158 -7.20 -17.94 -43.37
N ASP A 159 -7.22 -16.84 -44.12
CA ASP A 159 -8.16 -16.63 -45.24
C ASP A 159 -7.46 -16.42 -46.59
N ASP A 160 -6.44 -17.24 -46.90
CA ASP A 160 -5.86 -17.29 -48.26
C ASP A 160 -5.42 -18.72 -48.65
N GLN A 161 -6.39 -19.64 -48.69
CA GLN A 161 -6.30 -20.95 -49.34
C GLN A 161 -7.52 -21.21 -50.22
#